data_AF-A0A1F4ESV8-F1
#
_entry.id   AF-A0A1F4ESV8-F1
#
_cell.length_a   1.000
_cell.length_b   1.000
_cell.length_c   1.000
_cell.angle_alpha   90.00
_cell.angle_beta   90.00
_cell.angle_gamma   90.00
#
_symmetry.space_group_name_H-M   'P 1'
#
loop_
_entity.id
_entity.type
_entity.pdbx_description
1 polymer ?
#
loop_
_entity_poly.entity_id
_entity_poly.type
_entity_poly.pdbx_seq_one_letter_code
_entity_poly.pdbx_strand_id
1 'polypeptide(L)'
;MQAGFTLIELVVVIVILGILAAIAVPQFTDLAGDARTAVGQGACGALHSSAVLQYASNKAATPIGTIIAQTTVTGGSFTTAACNFPVWTATSGGTTVNCARIPDVICAP
;
A
#
# COMPACT_ATOMS: atom_id res chain seq x y z
N MET A 1 -23.63 47.67 17.86
CA MET A 1 -24.33 46.40 18.16
C MET A 1 -23.62 45.35 17.34
N GLN A 2 -22.98 44.38 17.99
CA GLN A 2 -22.34 43.25 17.32
C GLN A 2 -23.43 42.54 16.52
N ALA A 3 -23.32 42.53 15.18
CA ALA A 3 -24.23 41.77 14.34
C ALA A 3 -24.01 40.29 14.66
N GLY A 4 -24.90 39.72 15.48
CA GLY A 4 -24.89 38.31 15.81
C GLY A 4 -25.31 37.52 14.58
N PHE A 5 -24.54 36.48 14.26
CA PHE A 5 -24.92 35.47 13.28
C PHE A 5 -26.31 34.92 13.62
N THR A 6 -27.16 34.77 12.61
CA THR A 6 -28.51 34.24 12.84
C THR A 6 -28.45 32.74 13.11
N LEU A 7 -29.34 32.21 13.97
CA LEU A 7 -29.43 30.76 14.20
C LEU A 7 -29.67 29.99 12.88
N ILE A 8 -30.43 30.58 11.95
CA ILE A 8 -30.72 29.98 10.65
C ILE A 8 -29.48 29.92 9.74
N GLU A 9 -28.58 30.91 9.79
CA GLU A 9 -27.30 30.86 9.07
C GLU A 9 -26.45 29.68 9.53
N LEU A 10 -26.39 29.43 10.84
CA LEU A 10 -25.59 28.32 11.36
C LEU A 10 -26.21 26.98 10.95
N VAL A 11 -27.54 26.87 10.98
CA VAL A 11 -28.26 25.65 10.57
C VAL A 11 -28.07 25.35 9.09
N VAL A 12 -28.15 26.33 8.20
CA VAL A 12 -27.95 26.06 6.76
C VAL A 12 -26.50 25.63 6.45
N VAL A 13 -25.52 26.19 7.16
CA VAL A 13 -24.10 25.82 6.98
C VAL A 13 -23.85 24.37 7.36
N ILE A 14 -24.33 23.91 8.52
CA ILE A 14 -24.14 22.51 8.93
C ILE A 14 -24.88 21.53 8.02
N VAL A 15 -26.03 21.92 7.44
CA VAL A 15 -26.75 21.12 6.46
C VAL A 15 -25.93 20.96 5.18
N ILE A 16 -25.36 22.06 4.66
CA ILE A 16 -24.52 22.01 3.46
C ILE A 16 -23.25 21.18 3.72
N LEU A 17 -22.58 21.40 4.86
CA LEU A 17 -21.40 20.60 5.24
C LEU A 17 -21.74 19.11 5.41
N GLY A 18 -22.93 18.79 5.92
CA GLY A 18 -23.41 17.41 6.04
C GLY A 18 -23.55 16.71 4.68
N ILE A 19 -24.13 17.40 3.69
CA ILE A 19 -24.27 16.87 2.31
C ILE A 19 -22.90 16.67 1.67
N LEU A 20 -22.00 17.66 1.79
CA LEU A 20 -20.64 17.57 1.25
C LEU A 20 -19.84 16.44 1.91
N ALA A 21 -19.97 16.24 3.22
CA ALA A 21 -19.31 15.15 3.93
C ALA A 21 -19.84 13.78 3.48
N ALA A 22 -21.15 13.65 3.27
CA ALA A 22 -21.77 12.39 2.85
C ALA A 22 -21.23 11.89 1.48
N ILE A 23 -20.93 12.80 0.55
CA ILE A 23 -20.35 12.45 -0.75
C ILE A 23 -18.82 12.30 -0.70
N ALA A 24 -18.14 13.09 0.13
CA ALA A 24 -16.67 13.13 0.15
C ALA A 24 -16.06 11.92 0.88
N VAL A 25 -16.69 11.44 1.94
CA VAL A 25 -16.21 10.30 2.74
C VAL A 25 -16.00 9.02 1.91
N PRO A 26 -16.99 8.52 1.13
CA PRO A 26 -16.81 7.28 0.36
C PRO A 26 -15.70 7.43 -0.69
N GLN A 27 -15.65 8.55 -1.41
CA GLN A 27 -14.60 8.81 -2.39
C GLN A 27 -13.20 8.83 -1.75
N PHE A 28 -13.07 9.44 -0.57
CA PHE A 28 -11.79 9.49 0.13
C PHE A 28 -11.35 8.11 0.63
N THR A 29 -12.27 7.26 1.08
CA THR A 29 -11.95 5.89 1.50
C THR A 29 -11.49 5.01 0.33
N ASP A 30 -12.11 5.15 -0.84
CA ASP A 30 -11.71 4.42 -2.05
C ASP A 30 -10.32 4.86 -2.51
N LEU A 31 -10.08 6.18 -2.60
CA LEU A 31 -8.78 6.74 -2.96
C LEU A 31 -7.67 6.31 -2.00
N ALA A 32 -7.96 6.23 -0.70
CA ALA A 32 -7.01 5.72 0.28
C ALA A 32 -6.69 4.23 0.08
N GLY A 33 -7.66 3.42 -0.37
CA GLY A 33 -7.45 2.02 -0.76
C GLY A 33 -6.58 1.88 -2.01
N ASP A 34 -6.86 2.67 -3.04
CA ASP A 34 -6.09 2.69 -4.28
C ASP A 34 -4.65 3.15 -4.05
N ALA A 35 -4.46 4.19 -3.24
CA ALA A 35 -3.13 4.68 -2.87
C ALA A 35 -2.30 3.60 -2.17
N ARG A 36 -2.90 2.81 -1.26
CA ARG A 36 -2.22 1.69 -0.60
C ARG A 36 -1.86 0.59 -1.59
N THR A 37 -2.75 0.29 -2.52
CA THR A 37 -2.48 -0.69 -3.59
C THR A 37 -1.30 -0.26 -4.46
N ALA A 38 -1.23 1.02 -4.82
CA ALA A 38 -0.12 1.58 -5.59
C ALA A 38 1.21 1.51 -4.83
N VAL A 39 1.21 1.80 -3.52
CA VAL A 39 2.39 1.63 -2.65
C VAL A 39 2.84 0.17 -2.62
N GLY A 40 1.90 -0.78 -2.45
CA GLY A 40 2.21 -2.21 -2.46
C GLY A 40 2.80 -2.68 -3.79
N GLN A 41 2.26 -2.21 -4.92
CA GLN A 41 2.80 -2.51 -6.24
C GLN A 41 4.21 -1.94 -6.43
N GLY A 42 4.46 -0.69 -6.00
CA GLY A 42 5.79 -0.09 -6.02
C GLY A 42 6.79 -0.86 -5.17
N ALA A 43 6.35 -1.31 -3.99
CA ALA A 43 7.14 -2.16 -3.11
C ALA A 43 7.50 -3.50 -3.78
N CYS A 44 6.53 -4.15 -4.43
CA CYS A 44 6.76 -5.39 -5.19
C CYS A 44 7.80 -5.19 -6.32
N GLY A 45 7.75 -4.07 -7.03
CA GLY A 45 8.72 -3.74 -8.08
C GLY A 45 10.15 -3.55 -7.54
N ALA A 46 10.27 -2.90 -6.38
CA ALA A 46 11.55 -2.76 -5.69
C ALA A 46 12.12 -4.11 -5.22
N LEU A 47 11.27 -5.00 -4.67
CA LEU A 47 11.66 -6.36 -4.32
C LEU A 47 12.12 -7.19 -5.52
N HIS A 48 11.40 -7.12 -6.63
CA HIS A 48 11.78 -7.86 -7.83
C HIS A 48 13.16 -7.40 -8.34
N SER A 49 13.39 -6.08 -8.32
CA SER A 49 14.66 -5.49 -8.75
C SER A 49 15.82 -5.88 -7.82
N SER A 50 15.59 -5.91 -6.50
CA SER A 50 16.61 -6.33 -5.54
C SER A 50 16.92 -7.82 -5.65
N ALA A 51 15.92 -8.68 -5.87
CA ALA A 51 16.12 -10.10 -6.10
C ALA A 51 16.96 -10.39 -7.35
N VAL A 52 16.68 -9.71 -8.46
CA VAL A 52 17.47 -9.82 -9.70
C VAL A 52 18.90 -9.32 -9.50
N LEU A 53 19.08 -8.17 -8.84
CA LEU A 53 20.40 -7.61 -8.57
C LEU A 53 21.22 -8.54 -7.66
N GLN A 54 20.59 -9.09 -6.62
CA GLN A 54 21.23 -10.03 -5.71
C GLN A 54 21.68 -11.28 -6.45
N TYR A 55 20.80 -11.87 -7.28
CA TYR A 55 21.14 -13.02 -8.11
C TYR A 55 22.31 -12.71 -9.07
N ALA A 56 22.28 -11.57 -9.76
CA ALA A 56 23.33 -11.15 -10.69
C ALA A 56 24.68 -10.88 -9.99
N SER A 57 24.66 -10.35 -8.77
CA SER A 57 25.87 -10.09 -7.98
C SER A 57 26.52 -11.37 -7.42
N ASN A 58 25.71 -12.41 -7.25
CA ASN A 58 26.14 -13.65 -6.63
C ASN A 58 26.89 -14.53 -7.66
N LYS A 59 28.22 -14.50 -7.62
CA LYS A 59 29.11 -15.20 -8.57
C LYS A 59 28.92 -16.72 -8.63
N ALA A 60 28.25 -17.32 -7.64
CA ALA A 60 27.97 -18.75 -7.57
C ALA A 60 26.57 -19.14 -8.08
N ALA A 61 25.77 -18.19 -8.60
CA ALA A 61 24.40 -18.41 -9.07
C ALA A 61 23.53 -19.20 -8.06
N THR A 62 23.78 -19.02 -6.76
CA THR A 62 22.97 -19.72 -5.76
C THR A 62 21.59 -19.06 -5.70
N PRO A 63 20.52 -19.87 -5.76
CA PRO A 63 19.17 -19.36 -5.69
C PRO A 63 18.90 -18.72 -4.32
N ILE A 64 17.96 -17.77 -4.31
CA ILE A 64 17.50 -17.08 -3.12
C ILE A 64 16.41 -17.95 -2.48
N GLY A 65 16.70 -18.57 -1.33
CA GLY A 65 15.72 -19.41 -0.63
C GLY A 65 14.58 -18.63 0.03
N THR A 66 14.89 -17.45 0.59
CA THR A 66 13.90 -16.63 1.32
C THR A 66 14.14 -15.15 1.08
N ILE A 67 13.04 -14.40 0.90
CA ILE A 67 13.06 -12.94 0.93
C ILE A 67 12.64 -12.50 2.34
N ILE A 68 13.59 -11.93 3.10
CA ILE A 68 13.31 -11.34 4.41
C ILE A 68 13.16 -9.84 4.20
N ALA A 69 11.92 -9.38 4.02
CA ALA A 69 11.66 -7.94 3.97
C ALA A 69 11.60 -7.38 5.39
N GLN A 70 12.77 -7.10 5.98
CA GLN A 70 12.85 -6.45 7.29
C GLN A 70 12.70 -4.92 7.22
N THR A 71 12.16 -4.41 6.11
CA THR A 71 11.88 -2.99 5.92
C THR A 71 10.38 -2.77 5.88
N THR A 72 9.88 -1.99 6.82
CA THR A 72 8.53 -1.45 6.76
C THR A 72 8.51 -0.46 5.60
N VAL A 73 8.01 -0.89 4.44
CA VAL A 73 7.65 0.06 3.39
C VAL A 73 6.50 0.89 3.94
N THR A 74 6.58 2.21 3.90
CA THR A 74 5.60 3.11 4.56
C THR A 74 4.17 2.62 4.37
N GLY A 75 3.54 2.18 5.46
CA GLY A 75 2.15 1.71 5.47
C GLY A 75 1.92 0.21 5.23
N GLY A 76 2.95 -0.63 5.12
CA GLY A 76 2.81 -2.08 4.99
C GLY A 76 4.11 -2.88 5.16
N SER A 77 3.99 -4.19 5.06
CA SER A 77 5.10 -5.12 5.20
C SER A 77 4.87 -6.33 4.30
N PHE A 78 5.96 -6.95 3.87
CA PHE A 78 5.85 -8.26 3.23
C PHE A 78 5.81 -9.33 4.31
N THR A 79 4.88 -10.26 4.18
CA THR A 79 4.96 -11.51 4.94
C THR A 79 6.18 -12.26 4.43
N THR A 80 7.01 -12.81 5.32
CA THR A 80 8.07 -13.75 4.94
C THR A 80 7.46 -14.86 4.11
N ALA A 81 7.71 -14.82 2.80
CA ALA A 81 7.17 -15.73 1.82
C ALA A 81 8.35 -16.41 1.11
N ALA A 82 8.12 -17.63 0.63
CA ALA A 82 9.03 -18.27 -0.31
C ALA A 82 9.33 -17.28 -1.44
N CYS A 83 10.60 -17.21 -1.87
CA CYS A 83 11.07 -16.21 -2.84
C CYS A 83 10.17 -16.09 -4.08
N ASN A 84 9.55 -17.18 -4.53
CA ASN A 84 8.77 -17.19 -5.77
C ASN A 84 7.46 -16.37 -5.72
N PHE A 85 6.86 -16.12 -4.55
CA PHE A 85 5.55 -15.46 -4.46
C PHE A 85 5.44 -14.53 -3.23
N PRO A 86 6.16 -13.39 -3.23
CA PRO A 86 6.03 -12.43 -2.15
C PRO A 86 4.64 -11.77 -2.15
N VAL A 87 4.11 -11.55 -0.95
CA VAL A 87 2.84 -10.85 -0.72
C VAL A 87 3.11 -9.64 0.14
N TRP A 88 2.65 -8.48 -0.31
CA TRP A 88 2.67 -7.24 0.46
C TRP A 88 1.32 -7.05 1.14
N THR A 89 1.35 -6.69 2.42
CA THR A 89 0.16 -6.43 3.22
C THR A 89 0.24 -5.04 3.85
N ALA A 90 -0.80 -4.23 3.68
CA ALA A 90 -0.89 -2.94 4.34
C ALA A 90 -1.11 -3.13 5.84
N THR A 91 -0.42 -2.34 6.67
CA THR A 91 -0.56 -2.37 8.14
C THR A 91 -1.91 -1.81 8.59
N SER A 92 -2.59 -1.04 7.73
CA SER A 92 -3.91 -0.46 7.99
C SER A 92 -4.82 -0.60 6.77
N GLY A 93 -6.10 -0.90 7.00
CA GLY A 93 -7.11 -1.00 5.94
C GLY A 93 -7.17 -2.32 5.17
N GLY A 94 -6.44 -3.36 5.60
CA GLY A 94 -6.62 -4.74 5.11
C GLY A 94 -6.22 -5.01 3.66
N THR A 95 -5.69 -4.01 2.94
CA THR A 95 -5.27 -4.15 1.54
C THR A 95 -4.10 -5.12 1.42
N THR A 96 -4.25 -6.13 0.55
CA THR A 96 -3.19 -7.10 0.24
C THR A 96 -2.88 -7.04 -1.25
N VAL A 97 -1.60 -6.99 -1.59
CA VAL A 97 -1.11 -6.96 -2.96
C VAL A 97 -0.25 -8.20 -3.19
N ASN A 98 -0.70 -9.03 -4.14
CA ASN A 98 0.09 -10.16 -4.62
C ASN A 98 1.12 -9.62 -5.62
N CYS A 99 2.40 -9.80 -5.33
CA CYS A 99 3.44 -9.42 -6.26
C CYS A 99 3.47 -10.35 -7.47
N ALA A 100 4.09 -9.88 -8.56
CA ALA A 100 4.43 -10.76 -9.67
C ALA A 100 5.35 -11.89 -9.18
N ARG A 101 5.14 -13.08 -9.73
CA ARG A 101 5.97 -14.25 -9.43
C ARG A 101 7.42 -13.97 -9.84
N ILE A 102 8.34 -14.17 -8.91
CA ILE A 102 9.77 -14.10 -9.23
C ILE A 102 10.15 -15.43 -9.91
N PRO A 103 10.90 -15.40 -11.03
CA PRO A 103 11.31 -16.61 -11.74
C PRO A 103 11.99 -17.64 -10.84
N ASP A 104 11.63 -18.92 -11.00
CA ASP A 104 12.18 -20.00 -10.16
C ASP A 104 13.71 -20.15 -10.29
N VAL A 105 14.30 -19.72 -11.41
CA VAL A 105 15.77 -19.68 -11.57
C VAL A 105 16.46 -18.74 -10.57
N ILE A 106 15.74 -17.75 -10.05
CA ILE A 106 16.20 -16.85 -8.99
C ILE A 106 15.84 -17.40 -7.60
N CYS A 107 14.73 -18.16 -7.50
CA CYS A 107 14.05 -18.48 -6.25
C CYS A 107 14.02 -19.95 -5.83
N ALA A 108 14.68 -20.87 -6.54
CA ALA A 108 14.63 -22.29 -6.21
C ALA A 108 15.97 -23.02 -6.30
N PRO A 109 16.23 -24.01 -5.41
CA PRO A 109 15.64 -24.28 -4.09
C PRO A 109 16.45 -23.73 -2.90
#